data_AF-A0A550GQ00-F1
#
_entry.id   AF-A0A550GQ00-F1
#
_cell.length_a   1.000
_cell.length_b   1.000
_cell.length_c   1.000
_cell.angle_alpha   90.00
_cell.angle_beta   90.00
_cell.angle_gamma   90.00
#
_symmetry.space_group_name_H-M   'P 1'
#
loop_
_entity.id
_entity.type
_entity.pdbx_description
1 polymer ?
#
loop_
_entity_poly.entity_id
_entity_poly.type
_entity_poly.pdbx_seq_one_letter_code
_entity_poly.pdbx_strand_id
1 'polypeptide(L)'
;MYAPVKVLTENLVVEPYASVLCYPRASETELESRLEELREHGVNAVEFTGEASAFNVPVLGKGFVGIVVTAHLGEEKVALKIRRVDADRTGLEHEAQMLAKANSV
;
A
#
# COMPACT_ATOMS: atom_id res chain seq x y z
N MET A 1 -20.07 -1.39 8.43
CA MET A 1 -19.15 -1.07 7.32
C MET A 1 -18.42 0.20 7.71
N TYR A 2 -17.08 0.19 7.79
CA TYR A 2 -16.33 1.42 8.07
C TYR A 2 -16.41 2.35 6.86
N ALA A 3 -16.58 3.65 7.08
CA ALA A 3 -16.53 4.61 5.99
C ALA A 3 -15.12 4.63 5.39
N PRO A 4 -14.96 4.76 4.06
CA PRO A 4 -13.65 4.94 3.44
C PRO A 4 -12.94 6.15 4.03
N VAL A 5 -11.66 5.98 4.39
CA VAL A 5 -10.82 7.06 4.91
C VAL A 5 -9.72 7.37 3.92
N LYS A 6 -9.77 8.56 3.31
CA LYS A 6 -8.72 9.07 2.41
C LYS A 6 -7.71 9.87 3.22
N VAL A 7 -6.44 9.49 3.12
CA VAL A 7 -5.32 10.10 3.85
C VAL A 7 -4.28 10.57 2.83
N LEU A 8 -3.89 11.84 2.91
CA LEU A 8 -2.84 12.40 2.05
C LEU A 8 -1.49 11.77 2.39
N THR A 9 -0.60 11.64 1.40
CA THR A 9 0.68 10.94 1.56
C THR A 9 1.51 11.50 2.73
N GLU A 10 1.49 12.82 2.97
CA GLU A 10 2.16 13.46 4.10
C GLU A 10 1.59 13.07 5.49
N ASN A 11 0.34 12.64 5.56
CA ASN A 11 -0.35 12.27 6.79
C ASN A 11 -0.31 10.76 7.07
N LEU A 12 0.29 9.97 6.18
CA LEU A 12 0.42 8.52 6.35
C LEU A 12 1.42 8.12 7.44
N VAL A 13 2.21 9.07 7.94
CA VAL A 13 3.07 8.88 9.12
C VAL A 13 2.29 8.63 10.41
N VAL A 14 1.00 8.98 10.43
CA VAL A 14 0.15 8.88 11.61
C VAL A 14 -0.41 7.47 11.73
N GLU A 15 -0.41 6.92 12.95
CA GLU A 15 -1.06 5.64 13.22
C GLU A 15 -2.59 5.74 13.08
N PRO A 16 -3.28 4.69 12.59
CA PRO A 16 -2.74 3.35 12.29
C PRO A 16 -2.16 3.18 10.87
N TYR A 17 -2.08 4.26 10.06
CA TYR A 17 -1.74 4.16 8.64
C TYR A 17 -0.28 3.79 8.39
N ALA A 18 0.63 4.30 9.23
CA ALA A 18 2.03 3.93 9.21
C ALA A 18 2.24 2.41 9.39
N SER A 19 1.53 1.82 10.35
CA SER A 19 1.54 0.37 10.58
C SER A 19 0.98 -0.45 9.40
N VAL A 20 0.04 0.10 8.63
CA VAL A 20 -0.46 -0.57 7.41
C VAL A 20 0.56 -0.52 6.28
N LEU A 21 1.21 0.64 6.06
CA LEU A 21 2.28 0.78 5.06
C LEU A 21 3.46 -0.14 5.34
N CYS A 22 3.81 -0.33 6.61
CA CYS A 22 4.95 -1.15 7.02
C CYS A 22 4.52 -2.51 7.61
N TYR A 23 3.39 -3.06 7.16
CA TYR A 23 2.85 -4.27 7.75
C TYR A 23 3.85 -5.45 7.68
N PRO A 24 4.02 -6.25 8.75
CA PRO A 24 3.33 -6.20 10.04
C PRO A 24 4.06 -5.40 11.13
N ARG A 25 5.22 -4.79 10.84
CA ARG A 25 6.07 -4.13 11.84
C ARG A 25 6.67 -2.87 11.25
N ALA A 26 6.23 -1.73 11.75
CA ALA A 26 6.77 -0.44 11.35
C ALA A 26 8.13 -0.17 11.99
N SER A 27 9.05 0.37 11.20
CA SER A 27 10.21 1.14 11.66
C SER A 27 10.19 2.50 11.00
N GLU A 28 10.81 3.49 11.64
CA GLU A 28 10.94 4.84 11.09
C GLU A 28 11.61 4.83 9.71
N THR A 29 12.70 4.06 9.58
CA THR A 29 13.45 3.90 8.33
C THR A 29 12.65 3.29 7.18
N GLU A 30 11.85 2.25 7.46
CA GLU A 30 11.01 1.62 6.44
C GLU A 30 9.88 2.57 6.06
N LEU A 31 9.27 3.25 7.03
CA LEU A 31 8.19 4.20 6.78
C LEU A 31 8.65 5.37 5.91
N GLU A 32 9.79 5.96 6.21
CA GLU A 32 10.39 7.02 5.39
C GLU A 32 10.62 6.54 3.96
N SER A 33 11.25 5.38 3.80
CA SER A 33 11.49 4.77 2.49
C SER A 33 10.18 4.52 1.71
N ARG A 34 9.12 4.04 2.37
CA ARG A 34 7.81 3.85 1.75
C ARG A 34 7.19 5.17 1.31
N LEU A 35 7.29 6.22 2.11
CA LEU A 35 6.74 7.53 1.77
C LEU A 35 7.48 8.17 0.59
N GLU A 36 8.80 7.98 0.51
CA GLU A 36 9.59 8.37 -0.65
C GLU A 36 9.17 7.59 -1.90
N GLU A 37 9.08 6.25 -1.82
CA GLU A 37 8.62 5.39 -2.92
C GLU A 37 7.22 5.82 -3.44
N LEU A 38 6.29 6.13 -2.53
CA LEU A 38 4.97 6.64 -2.91
C LEU A 38 5.04 7.96 -3.67
N ARG A 39 5.90 8.90 -3.24
CA ARG A 39 6.07 10.19 -3.90
C ARG A 39 6.72 10.04 -5.27
N GLU A 40 7.72 9.18 -5.39
CA GLU A 40 8.39 8.86 -6.66
C GLU A 40 7.40 8.24 -7.67
N HIS A 41 6.45 7.44 -7.19
CA HIS A 41 5.36 6.89 -8.00
C HIS A 41 4.16 7.84 -8.19
N GLY A 42 4.24 9.08 -7.71
CA GLY A 42 3.21 10.10 -7.90
C GLY A 42 1.93 9.88 -7.08
N VAL A 43 1.98 9.06 -6.02
CA VAL A 43 0.82 8.81 -5.15
C VAL A 43 0.58 10.02 -4.24
N ASN A 44 -0.58 10.66 -4.39
CA ASN A 44 -0.98 11.84 -3.59
C ASN A 44 -1.74 11.47 -2.32
N ALA A 45 -2.43 10.34 -2.32
CA ALA A 45 -3.20 9.87 -1.18
C ALA A 45 -3.43 8.37 -1.22
N VAL A 46 -3.64 7.77 -0.04
CA VAL A 46 -4.11 6.40 0.12
C VAL A 46 -5.50 6.41 0.74
N GLU A 47 -6.39 5.60 0.21
CA GLU A 47 -7.75 5.41 0.70
C GLU A 47 -7.89 4.02 1.32
N PHE A 48 -8.19 4.01 2.62
CA PHE A 48 -8.38 2.82 3.42
C PHE A 48 -9.86 2.43 3.36
N THR A 49 -10.12 1.38 2.60
CA THR A 49 -11.43 0.82 2.30
C THR A 49 -11.27 -0.64 1.90
N GLY A 50 -12.37 -1.40 1.87
CA GLY A 50 -12.38 -2.81 1.48
C GLY A 50 -12.88 -3.73 2.60
N GLU A 51 -12.94 -5.02 2.27
CA GLU A 51 -13.50 -6.06 3.16
C GLU A 51 -12.45 -6.69 4.07
N ALA A 52 -11.17 -6.60 3.70
CA ALA A 52 -10.06 -7.08 4.52
C ALA A 52 -9.63 -6.01 5.54
N SER A 53 -8.83 -6.42 6.54
CA SER A 53 -8.34 -5.52 7.58
C SER A 53 -6.88 -5.80 7.94
N ALA A 54 -6.11 -4.72 8.13
CA ALA A 54 -4.77 -4.72 8.70
C ALA A 54 -4.75 -3.75 9.89
N PHE A 55 -4.46 -4.24 11.10
CA PHE A 55 -4.51 -3.42 12.33
C PHE A 55 -5.83 -2.64 12.53
N ASN A 56 -6.97 -3.28 12.24
CA ASN A 56 -8.32 -2.68 12.28
C ASN A 56 -8.55 -1.58 11.24
N VAL A 57 -7.63 -1.40 10.29
CA VAL A 57 -7.79 -0.48 9.15
C VAL A 57 -8.30 -1.26 7.95
N PRO A 58 -9.41 -0.84 7.31
CA PRO A 58 -9.91 -1.46 6.09
C PRO A 58 -8.90 -1.37 4.93
N VAL A 59 -8.70 -2.48 4.23
CA VAL A 59 -7.82 -2.59 3.05
C VAL A 59 -8.49 -3.44 1.97
N LEU A 60 -8.12 -3.22 0.70
CA LEU A 60 -8.69 -3.97 -0.44
C LEU A 60 -8.35 -5.46 -0.37
N GLY A 61 -7.15 -5.77 0.14
CA GLY A 61 -6.70 -7.14 0.28
C GLY A 61 -5.48 -7.25 1.18
N LYS A 62 -5.29 -8.44 1.74
CA LYS A 62 -4.11 -8.80 2.52
C LYS A 62 -3.76 -10.25 2.23
N GLY A 63 -2.50 -10.50 1.93
CA GLY A 63 -2.01 -11.83 1.60
C GLY A 63 -0.66 -12.14 2.23
N PHE A 64 -0.05 -13.23 1.76
CA PHE A 64 1.24 -13.69 2.26
C PHE A 64 2.38 -12.69 2.00
N VAL A 65 2.33 -12.01 0.85
CA VAL A 65 3.45 -11.17 0.38
C VAL A 65 3.17 -9.67 0.52
N GLY A 66 1.91 -9.26 0.60
CA GLY A 66 1.56 -7.84 0.52
C GLY A 66 0.21 -7.47 1.09
N ILE A 67 0.03 -6.17 1.26
CA ILE A 67 -1.24 -5.49 1.54
C ILE A 67 -1.65 -4.73 0.28
N VAL A 68 -2.95 -4.69 -0.03
CA VAL A 68 -3.49 -3.95 -1.17
C VAL A 68 -4.41 -2.84 -0.65
N VAL A 69 -4.16 -1.61 -1.06
CA VAL A 69 -4.95 -0.42 -0.71
C VAL A 69 -5.34 0.33 -1.98
N THR A 70 -6.31 1.24 -1.89
CA THR A 70 -6.59 2.18 -2.98
C THR A 70 -5.59 3.33 -2.88
N ALA A 71 -4.92 3.67 -3.97
CA ALA A 71 -4.07 4.87 -4.07
C ALA A 71 -4.64 5.85 -5.10
N HIS A 72 -4.38 7.13 -4.90
CA HIS A 72 -4.79 8.22 -5.78
C HIS A 72 -3.57 8.81 -6.47
N LEU A 73 -3.55 8.80 -7.81
CA LEU A 73 -2.57 9.47 -8.66
C LEU A 73 -3.31 10.57 -9.41
N GLY A 74 -3.22 11.81 -8.93
CA GLY A 74 -4.08 12.90 -9.41
C GLY A 74 -5.57 12.57 -9.24
N GLU A 75 -6.29 12.46 -10.36
CA GLU A 75 -7.72 12.11 -10.39
C GLU A 75 -7.97 10.60 -10.51
N GLU A 76 -6.93 9.80 -10.80
CA GLU A 76 -7.05 8.37 -11.01
C GLU A 76 -6.97 7.60 -9.69
N LYS A 77 -7.83 6.59 -9.55
CA LYS A 77 -7.77 5.61 -8.46
C LYS A 77 -7.14 4.33 -8.98
N VAL A 78 -6.11 3.85 -8.29
CA VAL A 78 -5.41 2.59 -8.62
C VAL A 78 -5.36 1.67 -7.41
N ALA A 79 -5.19 0.38 -7.66
CA ALA A 79 -4.84 -0.57 -6.60
C ALA A 79 -3.32 -0.52 -6.38
N LEU A 80 -2.90 -0.14 -5.17
CA LEU A 80 -1.51 -0.15 -4.77
C LEU A 80 -1.24 -1.40 -3.95
N LYS A 81 -0.28 -2.21 -4.40
CA LYS A 81 0.20 -3.38 -3.66
C LYS A 81 1.49 -3.04 -2.93
N ILE A 82 1.43 -3.06 -1.61
CA ILE A 82 2.54 -2.77 -0.71
C ILE A 82 3.15 -4.09 -0.26
N ARG A 83 4.48 -4.23 -0.36
CA ARG A 83 5.20 -5.42 0.13
C ARG A 83 5.15 -5.45 1.65
N ARG A 84 4.88 -6.63 2.22
CA ARG A 84 5.05 -6.83 3.67
C ARG A 84 6.53 -6.81 4.04
N VAL A 85 6.84 -6.21 5.18
CA VAL A 85 8.22 -6.11 5.69
C VAL A 85 8.80 -7.49 6.00
N ASP A 86 7.95 -8.45 6.37
CA ASP A 86 8.35 -9.84 6.66
C ASP A 86 8.25 -10.80 5.46
N ALA A 87 8.02 -10.29 4.25
CA ALA A 87 7.99 -11.13 3.06
C ALA A 87 9.40 -11.63 2.70
N ASP A 88 9.51 -12.92 2.36
CA ASP A 88 10.75 -13.58 1.92
C ASP A 88 11.14 -13.22 0.47
N ARG A 89 11.12 -11.93 0.16
CA ARG A 89 11.53 -11.38 -1.14
C ARG A 89 11.88 -9.91 -1.01
N THR A 90 12.81 -9.45 -1.84
CA THR A 90 13.33 -8.07 -1.82
C THR A 90 12.33 -7.04 -2.36
N GLY A 91 11.51 -7.42 -3.35
CA GLY A 91 10.59 -6.51 -4.01
C GLY A 91 9.46 -7.21 -4.77
N LEU A 92 8.62 -6.42 -5.43
CA LEU A 92 7.44 -6.89 -6.19
C LEU A 92 7.63 -6.78 -7.72
N GLU A 93 8.84 -6.46 -8.18
CA GLU A 93 9.14 -6.18 -9.60
C GLU A 93 8.86 -7.39 -10.49
N HIS A 94 9.25 -8.58 -10.03
CA HIS A 94 8.94 -9.81 -10.76
C HIS A 94 7.43 -10.04 -10.90
N GLU A 95 6.64 -9.70 -9.86
CA GLU A 95 5.18 -9.81 -9.94
C GLU A 95 4.61 -8.80 -10.95
N ALA A 96 5.07 -7.55 -10.91
CA ALA A 96 4.67 -6.52 -11.86
C ALA A 96 5.00 -6.93 -13.32
N GLN A 97 6.19 -7.50 -13.57
CA GLN A 97 6.57 -8.00 -14.88
C GLN A 97 5.68 -9.14 -15.38
N MET A 98 5.34 -10.09 -14.50
CA MET A 98 4.47 -11.21 -14.85
C MET A 98 3.03 -10.73 -15.11
N LEU A 99 2.53 -9.79 -14.31
CA LEU A 99 1.23 -9.16 -14.54
C LEU A 99 1.18 -8.42 -15.88
N ALA A 100 2.23 -7.65 -16.22
CA ALA A 100 2.30 -6.95 -17.51
C ALA A 100 2.24 -7.92 -18.70
N LYS A 101 2.96 -9.05 -18.62
CA LYS A 101 2.92 -10.10 -19.66
C LYS A 101 1.55 -10.78 -19.75
N ALA A 102 0.90 -11.00 -18.61
CA ALA A 102 -0.45 -11.58 -18.58
C ALA A 102 -1.51 -10.64 -19.15
N ASN A 103 -1.30 -9.32 -19.06
CA ASN A 103 -2.23 -8.31 -19.58
C ASN A 103 -1.93 -7.92 -21.04
N SER A 104 -0.87 -8.44 -21.66
CA SER A 104 -0.51 -8.14 -23.05
C SER A 104 -1.08 -9.12 -24.08
N VAL A 105 -1.99 -10.01 -23.68
CA VAL A 105 -2.65 -11.01 -24.54
C VAL A 105 -4.06 -10.59 -24.92
#